data_AF-A0A7V9DFX2-F1
#
_entry.id   AF-A0A7V9DFX2-F1
#
_cell.length_a   1.000
_cell.length_b   1.000
_cell.length_c   1.000
_cell.angle_alpha   90.00
_cell.angle_beta   90.00
_cell.angle_gamma   90.00
#
_symmetry.space_group_name_H-M   'P 1'
#
loop_
_entity.id
_entity.type
_entity.pdbx_description
1 polymer ?
#
loop_
_entity_poly.entity_id
_entity_poly.type
_entity_poly.pdbx_seq_one_letter_code
_entity_poly.pdbx_strand_id
1 'polypeptide(L)'
;MPEGIVARRRGGPEIVELVDVIADDLAGGVPVALGFECPVFVPVEPLRLGMARAGEGNRSWSAGAGTGALATGLVQMAWILEHLCARSPDSEVFLDWQSFWSARRGLFLWEAFVTDRAKAETHVDDAAVAVTCFVSLLPDPPAQNAIDEARVLSLLGAAVLWSGWSDELELTNGEIYE
;
A
#
# COMPACT_ATOMS: atom_id res chain seq x y z
N MET A 1 16.13 13.39 -5.05
CA MET A 1 16.60 13.21 -3.66
C MET A 1 18.12 13.22 -3.69
N PRO A 2 18.81 14.00 -2.85
CA PRO A 2 20.17 13.67 -2.51
C PRO A 2 20.18 12.28 -1.84
N GLU A 3 21.27 11.55 -1.95
CA GLU A 3 21.48 10.32 -1.19
C GLU A 3 21.40 10.64 0.33
N GLY A 4 20.47 9.99 1.02
CA GLY A 4 20.17 10.20 2.45
C GLY A 4 18.88 11.01 2.65
N ILE A 5 17.86 10.58 3.41
CA ILE A 5 17.72 9.52 4.40
C ILE A 5 16.28 9.03 4.25
N VAL A 6 16.04 7.80 3.79
CA VAL A 6 14.72 7.20 4.02
C VAL A 6 14.64 6.89 5.50
N ALA A 7 13.91 7.72 6.24
CA ALA A 7 13.71 7.51 7.67
C ALA A 7 12.72 6.36 7.85
N ARG A 8 13.24 5.17 8.16
CA ARG A 8 12.40 4.08 8.66
C ARG A 8 12.01 4.38 10.09
N ARG A 9 10.76 4.74 10.33
CA ARG A 9 10.22 4.79 11.69
C ARG A 9 9.80 3.38 12.10
N ARG A 10 10.33 2.88 13.22
CA ARG A 10 9.81 1.66 13.85
C ARG A 10 8.43 2.00 14.41
N GLY A 11 7.38 1.37 13.89
CA GLY A 11 6.02 1.53 14.40
C GLY A 11 5.84 0.81 15.74
N GLY A 12 4.93 1.33 16.57
CA GLY A 12 4.32 0.62 17.68
C GLY A 12 3.10 -0.21 17.21
N PRO A 13 2.47 -1.01 18.10
CA PRO A 13 1.27 -1.78 17.75
C PRO A 13 0.01 -0.91 17.56
N GLU A 14 0.08 0.38 17.90
CA GLU A 14 -1.07 1.26 17.98
C GLU A 14 -1.33 2.00 16.65
N ILE A 15 -2.47 1.71 16.03
CA ILE A 15 -2.88 2.31 14.75
C ILE A 15 -3.03 3.84 14.82
N VAL A 16 -3.34 4.38 16.00
CA VAL A 16 -3.46 5.82 16.24
C VAL A 16 -2.09 6.51 16.14
N GLU A 17 -1.04 5.91 16.72
CA GLU A 17 0.32 6.46 16.66
C GLU A 17 0.84 6.53 15.22
N LEU A 18 0.49 5.53 14.39
CA LEU A 18 0.78 5.54 12.96
C LEU A 18 0.15 6.76 12.26
N VAL A 19 -1.15 6.99 12.50
CA VAL A 19 -1.87 8.13 11.90
C VAL A 19 -1.30 9.46 12.39
N ASP A 20 -0.98 9.58 13.67
CA ASP A 20 -0.38 10.80 14.24
C ASP A 20 0.93 11.16 13.54
N VAL A 21 1.83 10.18 13.43
CA VAL A 21 3.14 10.38 12.80
C VAL A 21 3.02 10.73 11.32
N ILE A 22 2.14 10.04 10.58
CA ILE A 22 1.94 10.33 9.15
C ILE A 22 1.33 11.72 8.97
N ALA A 23 0.33 12.09 9.77
CA ALA A 23 -0.29 13.40 9.68
C ALA A 23 0.70 14.54 9.97
N ASP A 24 1.60 14.35 10.95
CA ASP A 24 2.66 15.31 11.26
C ASP A 24 3.66 15.44 10.11
N ASP A 25 4.10 14.32 9.52
CA ASP A 25 5.02 14.31 8.38
C ASP A 25 4.35 14.99 7.15
N LEU A 26 3.07 14.71 6.87
CA LEU A 26 2.30 15.35 5.79
C LEU A 26 2.12 16.86 6.02
N ALA A 27 1.79 17.28 7.24
CA ALA A 27 1.69 18.70 7.59
C ALA A 27 3.02 19.44 7.44
N GLY A 28 4.14 18.74 7.65
CA GLY A 28 5.49 19.23 7.38
C GLY A 28 5.89 19.25 5.90
N GLY A 29 5.02 18.79 4.99
CA GLY A 29 5.32 18.65 3.57
C GLY A 29 6.29 17.51 3.24
N VAL A 30 6.47 16.56 4.17
CA VAL A 30 7.32 15.39 3.96
C VAL A 30 6.54 14.37 3.13
N PRO A 31 7.08 13.89 1.99
CA PRO A 31 6.44 12.82 1.23
C PRO A 31 6.48 11.50 2.02
N VAL A 32 5.33 10.84 2.16
CA VAL A 32 5.17 9.59 2.91
C VAL A 32 4.76 8.46 1.97
N ALA A 33 5.37 7.28 2.11
CA ALA A 33 4.93 6.05 1.47
C ALA A 33 4.42 5.08 2.55
N LEU A 34 3.16 4.64 2.44
CA LEU A 34 2.48 3.74 3.37
C LEU A 34 2.05 2.46 2.66
N GLY A 35 2.59 1.33 3.12
CA GLY A 35 2.27 0.01 2.57
C GLY A 35 1.33 -0.77 3.49
N PHE A 36 0.41 -1.54 2.90
CA PHE A 36 -0.49 -2.45 3.63
C PHE A 36 -0.14 -3.91 3.33
N GLU A 37 0.10 -4.71 4.38
CA GLU A 37 0.43 -6.14 4.26
C GLU A 37 -0.84 -6.98 4.05
N CYS A 38 -1.53 -6.75 2.93
CA CYS A 38 -2.68 -7.55 2.51
C CYS A 38 -2.88 -7.39 0.99
N PRO A 39 -3.58 -8.32 0.33
CA PRO A 39 -3.77 -8.23 -1.12
C PRO A 39 -4.82 -7.17 -1.45
N VAL A 40 -4.38 -5.95 -1.78
CA VAL A 40 -5.23 -4.79 -2.06
C VAL A 40 -5.46 -4.57 -3.56
N PHE A 41 -4.70 -5.24 -4.42
CA PHE A 41 -4.93 -5.28 -5.85
C PHE A 41 -5.44 -6.65 -6.28
N VAL A 42 -6.74 -6.73 -6.53
CA VAL A 42 -7.43 -8.00 -6.80
C VAL A 42 -7.73 -8.16 -8.29
N PRO A 43 -7.29 -9.25 -8.95
CA PRO A 43 -7.57 -9.48 -10.37
C PRO A 43 -9.07 -9.61 -10.64
N VAL A 44 -9.53 -8.93 -11.70
CA VAL A 44 -10.92 -9.00 -12.19
C VAL A 44 -10.99 -9.55 -13.62
N GLU A 45 -10.13 -10.51 -13.91
CA GLU A 45 -10.13 -11.25 -15.18
C GLU A 45 -10.97 -12.53 -15.07
N PRO A 46 -11.91 -12.80 -16.00
CA PRO A 46 -12.88 -13.89 -15.86
C PRO A 46 -12.29 -15.28 -15.59
N LEU A 47 -11.11 -15.58 -16.14
CA LEU A 47 -10.46 -16.89 -16.00
C LEU A 47 -9.50 -16.96 -14.80
N ARG A 48 -9.26 -15.85 -14.10
CA ARG A 48 -8.31 -15.76 -12.98
C ARG A 48 -8.96 -15.36 -11.66
N LEU A 49 -10.30 -15.28 -11.62
CA LEU A 49 -11.04 -14.94 -10.41
C LEU A 49 -10.71 -15.95 -9.29
N GLY A 50 -10.14 -15.45 -8.19
CA GLY A 50 -9.73 -16.26 -7.03
C GLY A 50 -8.49 -17.12 -7.26
N MET A 51 -7.80 -16.97 -8.40
CA MET A 51 -6.51 -17.62 -8.62
C MET A 51 -5.36 -16.81 -8.02
N ALA A 52 -4.23 -17.47 -7.78
CA ALA A 52 -2.99 -16.79 -7.43
C ALA A 52 -2.59 -15.82 -8.53
N ARG A 53 -2.09 -14.65 -8.11
CA ARG A 53 -1.55 -13.64 -9.01
C ARG A 53 -0.25 -14.14 -9.61
N ALA A 54 0.17 -13.52 -10.71
CA ALA A 54 1.55 -13.65 -11.17
C ALA A 54 2.50 -13.38 -9.98
N GLY A 55 3.56 -14.19 -9.83
CA GLY A 55 4.52 -14.07 -8.73
C GLY A 55 4.17 -14.81 -7.42
N GLU A 56 2.90 -15.05 -7.10
CA GLU A 56 2.48 -15.65 -5.81
C GLU A 56 2.65 -17.19 -5.71
N GLY A 57 2.99 -17.84 -6.83
CA GLY A 57 3.19 -19.28 -6.87
C GLY A 57 1.88 -20.07 -6.69
N ASN A 58 1.86 -21.01 -5.73
CA ASN A 58 0.76 -22.00 -5.61
C ASN A 58 -0.29 -21.64 -4.55
N ARG A 59 -0.20 -20.47 -3.91
CA ARG A 59 -1.19 -20.01 -2.91
C ARG A 59 -1.83 -18.74 -3.43
N SER A 60 -3.14 -18.79 -3.61
CA SER A 60 -3.93 -17.63 -4.01
C SER A 60 -4.03 -16.61 -2.88
N TRP A 61 -4.02 -15.32 -3.22
CA TRP A 61 -4.47 -14.23 -2.33
C TRP A 61 -5.85 -14.51 -1.72
N SER A 62 -6.72 -15.24 -2.42
CA SER A 62 -8.06 -15.63 -1.95
C SER A 62 -8.07 -16.94 -1.15
N ALA A 63 -6.91 -17.52 -0.84
CA ALA A 63 -6.81 -18.62 0.11
C ALA A 63 -7.04 -18.12 1.55
N GLY A 64 -7.17 -19.03 2.51
CA GLY A 64 -7.59 -18.70 3.88
C GLY A 64 -6.78 -17.58 4.55
N ALA A 65 -5.45 -17.63 4.48
CA ALA A 65 -4.59 -16.61 5.07
C ALA A 65 -4.73 -15.24 4.38
N GLY A 66 -4.72 -15.21 3.05
CA GLY A 66 -4.82 -13.96 2.29
C GLY A 66 -6.21 -13.31 2.40
N THR A 67 -7.28 -14.10 2.44
CA THR A 67 -8.64 -13.58 2.68
C THR A 67 -8.80 -13.01 4.09
N GLY A 68 -8.20 -13.66 5.09
CA GLY A 68 -8.18 -13.16 6.47
C GLY A 68 -7.42 -11.84 6.57
N ALA A 69 -6.21 -11.79 6.02
CA ALA A 69 -5.39 -10.57 5.97
C ALA A 69 -6.12 -9.44 5.21
N LEU A 70 -6.79 -9.76 4.10
CA LEU A 70 -7.60 -8.82 3.35
C LEU A 70 -8.75 -8.24 4.18
N ALA A 71 -9.52 -9.08 4.87
CA ALA A 71 -10.65 -8.61 5.67
C ALA A 71 -10.19 -7.66 6.80
N THR A 72 -9.09 -8.00 7.47
CA THR A 72 -8.48 -7.13 8.49
C THR A 72 -7.91 -5.85 7.89
N GLY A 73 -7.19 -5.95 6.77
CA GLY A 73 -6.60 -4.81 6.09
C GLY A 73 -7.65 -3.82 5.58
N LEU A 74 -8.79 -4.30 5.06
CA LEU A 74 -9.89 -3.42 4.59
C LEU A 74 -10.41 -2.49 5.68
N VAL A 75 -10.66 -3.03 6.88
CA VAL A 75 -11.15 -2.20 7.99
C VAL A 75 -10.06 -1.26 8.52
N GLN A 76 -8.80 -1.68 8.51
CA GLN A 76 -7.66 -0.84 8.89
C GLN A 76 -7.43 0.30 7.90
N MET A 77 -7.43 0.01 6.59
CA MET A 77 -7.30 1.01 5.53
C MET A 77 -8.40 2.06 5.61
N ALA A 78 -9.66 1.62 5.70
CA ALA A 78 -10.80 2.53 5.81
C ALA A 78 -10.64 3.49 7.00
N TRP A 79 -10.32 2.94 8.18
CA TRP A 79 -10.13 3.75 9.40
C TRP A 79 -8.93 4.71 9.26
N ILE A 80 -7.76 4.21 8.83
CA ILE A 80 -6.55 5.02 8.67
C ILE A 80 -6.79 6.18 7.69
N LEU A 81 -7.37 5.90 6.53
CA LEU A 81 -7.56 6.90 5.48
C LEU A 81 -8.61 7.94 5.84
N GLU A 82 -9.70 7.56 6.53
CA GLU A 82 -10.67 8.53 7.08
C GLU A 82 -9.98 9.50 8.05
N HIS A 83 -9.18 8.97 8.97
CA HIS A 83 -8.55 9.79 10.02
C HIS A 83 -7.41 10.65 9.47
N LEU A 84 -6.66 10.16 8.48
CA LEU A 84 -5.67 10.96 7.78
C LEU A 84 -6.32 12.04 6.90
N CYS A 85 -7.37 11.72 6.16
CA CYS A 85 -8.12 12.70 5.36
C CYS A 85 -8.67 13.84 6.24
N ALA A 86 -9.21 13.51 7.43
CA ALA A 86 -9.72 14.52 8.36
C ALA A 86 -8.62 15.46 8.89
N ARG A 87 -7.38 14.99 9.01
CA ARG A 87 -6.23 15.74 9.57
C ARG A 87 -5.37 16.43 8.52
N SER A 88 -5.37 15.90 7.30
CA SER A 88 -4.53 16.33 6.19
C SER A 88 -5.35 16.45 4.89
N PRO A 89 -6.51 17.16 4.89
CA PRO A 89 -7.43 17.19 3.75
C PRO A 89 -6.82 17.81 2.49
N ASP A 90 -5.82 18.69 2.65
CA ASP A 90 -5.12 19.34 1.55
C ASP A 90 -3.95 18.51 0.98
N SER A 91 -3.65 17.36 1.59
CA SER A 91 -2.59 16.47 1.09
C SER A 91 -3.10 15.63 -0.07
N GLU A 92 -2.30 15.54 -1.13
CA GLU A 92 -2.56 14.64 -2.25
C GLU A 92 -2.26 13.18 -1.86
N VAL A 93 -3.09 12.26 -2.36
CA VAL A 93 -2.90 10.82 -2.24
C VAL A 93 -2.60 10.22 -3.61
N PHE A 94 -1.64 9.33 -3.67
CA PHE A 94 -1.14 8.74 -4.91
C PHE A 94 -1.20 7.22 -4.82
N LEU A 95 -1.72 6.60 -5.87
CA LEU A 95 -1.55 5.17 -6.12
C LEU A 95 -0.47 4.90 -7.17
N ASP A 96 0.01 5.91 -7.90
CA ASP A 96 1.12 5.81 -8.86
C ASP A 96 2.43 6.38 -8.29
N TRP A 97 3.48 5.56 -8.33
CA TRP A 97 4.81 5.93 -7.84
C TRP A 97 5.40 7.11 -8.62
N GLN A 98 5.25 7.15 -9.95
CA GLN A 98 5.90 8.16 -10.77
C GLN A 98 5.31 9.54 -10.51
N SER A 99 3.98 9.62 -10.37
CA SER A 99 3.25 10.82 -9.99
C SER A 99 3.66 11.30 -8.60
N PHE A 100 3.69 10.41 -7.60
CA PHE A 100 4.16 10.74 -6.25
C PHE A 100 5.60 11.24 -6.23
N TRP A 101 6.52 10.52 -6.87
CA TRP A 101 7.93 10.84 -6.92
C TRP A 101 8.18 12.19 -7.59
N SER A 102 7.37 12.53 -8.58
CA SER A 102 7.40 13.83 -9.27
C SER A 102 6.81 14.95 -8.42
N ALA A 103 5.72 14.69 -7.69
CA ALA A 103 5.06 15.66 -6.81
C ALA A 103 5.92 16.07 -5.61
N ARG A 104 6.78 15.16 -5.11
CA ARG A 104 7.70 15.38 -3.97
C ARG A 104 6.99 15.74 -2.66
N ARG A 105 5.71 15.40 -2.54
CA ARG A 105 4.84 15.64 -1.37
C ARG A 105 3.69 14.63 -1.36
N GLY A 106 2.91 14.63 -0.29
CA GLY A 106 1.68 13.84 -0.19
C GLY A 106 1.94 12.41 0.29
N LEU A 107 0.94 11.56 0.08
CA LEU A 107 0.89 10.18 0.57
C LEU A 107 0.83 9.20 -0.60
N PHE A 108 1.82 8.33 -0.73
CA PHE A 108 1.78 7.21 -1.64
C PHE A 108 1.31 5.95 -0.92
N LEU A 109 0.30 5.28 -1.48
CA LEU A 109 -0.24 4.03 -0.94
C LEU A 109 0.15 2.88 -1.86
N TRP A 110 0.60 1.77 -1.27
CA TRP A 110 1.05 0.60 -2.02
C TRP A 110 0.71 -0.71 -1.30
N GLU A 111 0.80 -1.81 -2.03
CA GLU A 111 0.62 -3.15 -1.49
C GLU A 111 1.95 -3.68 -0.96
N ALA A 112 2.03 -3.99 0.34
CA ALA A 112 3.23 -4.53 0.97
C ALA A 112 3.10 -6.04 1.27
N PHE A 113 2.45 -6.79 0.38
CA PHE A 113 2.00 -8.16 0.67
C PHE A 113 3.08 -9.20 0.39
N VAL A 114 3.78 -9.61 1.45
CA VAL A 114 4.90 -10.56 1.36
C VAL A 114 4.40 -12.01 1.27
N THR A 115 4.64 -12.67 0.14
CA THR A 115 4.30 -14.10 -0.06
C THR A 115 5.50 -15.06 0.10
N ASP A 116 5.22 -16.21 0.74
CA ASP A 116 5.96 -17.47 0.97
C ASP A 116 7.51 -17.49 1.12
N ARG A 117 8.31 -16.81 0.29
CA ARG A 117 9.79 -16.92 0.33
C ARG A 117 10.47 -15.95 1.27
N ALA A 118 9.80 -14.87 1.65
CA ALA A 118 10.36 -13.79 2.47
C ALA A 118 9.62 -13.60 3.80
N LYS A 119 8.72 -14.54 4.17
CA LYS A 119 8.02 -14.48 5.46
C LYS A 119 9.00 -14.66 6.61
N ALA A 120 8.97 -13.70 7.53
CA ALA A 120 9.66 -13.74 8.79
C ALA A 120 8.80 -14.41 9.89
N GLU A 121 9.35 -14.56 11.09
CA GLU A 121 8.66 -15.27 12.18
C GLU A 121 7.45 -14.51 12.74
N THR A 122 7.36 -13.20 12.51
CA THR A 122 6.24 -12.35 12.96
C THR A 122 5.72 -11.42 11.87
N HIS A 123 4.44 -11.00 11.95
CA HIS A 123 3.83 -10.05 11.01
C HIS A 123 4.52 -8.67 11.00
N VAL A 124 5.11 -8.26 12.13
CA VAL A 124 5.89 -7.01 12.21
C VAL A 124 7.18 -7.13 11.40
N ASP A 125 7.78 -8.32 11.39
CA ASP A 125 8.98 -8.57 10.61
C ASP A 125 8.65 -8.64 9.11
N ASP A 126 7.48 -9.16 8.71
CA ASP A 126 7.00 -9.14 7.31
C ASP A 126 6.88 -7.69 6.79
N ALA A 127 6.24 -6.80 7.56
CA ALA A 127 6.13 -5.38 7.22
C ALA A 127 7.51 -4.69 7.14
N ALA A 128 8.44 -5.04 8.05
CA ALA A 128 9.80 -4.51 8.03
C ALA A 128 10.61 -5.00 6.81
N VAL A 129 10.39 -6.25 6.38
CA VAL A 129 10.98 -6.82 5.17
C VAL A 129 10.44 -6.10 3.93
N ALA A 130 9.13 -5.88 3.83
CA ALA A 130 8.51 -5.15 2.73
C ALA A 130 9.09 -3.73 2.59
N VAL A 131 9.15 -2.97 3.68
CA VAL A 131 9.79 -1.64 3.70
C VAL A 131 11.28 -1.73 3.33
N THR A 132 11.97 -2.80 3.75
CA THR A 132 13.38 -2.99 3.40
C THR A 132 13.58 -3.20 1.92
N CYS A 133 12.75 -4.05 1.31
CA CYS A 133 12.73 -4.30 -0.12
C CYS A 133 12.43 -3.00 -0.88
N PHE A 134 11.33 -2.33 -0.55
CA PHE A 134 10.90 -1.07 -1.16
C PHE A 134 12.03 -0.02 -1.17
N VAL A 135 12.70 0.19 -0.04
CA VAL A 135 13.82 1.13 0.06
C VAL A 135 15.02 0.71 -0.80
N SER A 136 15.28 -0.59 -0.93
CA SER A 136 16.40 -1.09 -1.75
C SER A 136 16.18 -0.92 -3.25
N LEU A 137 14.93 -0.72 -3.68
CA LEU A 137 14.56 -0.53 -5.08
C LEU A 137 14.50 0.95 -5.50
N LEU A 138 14.65 1.89 -4.55
CA LEU A 138 14.68 3.30 -4.87
C LEU A 138 15.85 3.64 -5.83
N PRO A 139 15.65 4.57 -6.78
CA PRO A 139 14.48 5.44 -6.94
C PRO A 139 13.30 4.86 -7.75
N ASP A 140 13.37 3.59 -8.16
CA ASP A 140 12.42 2.97 -9.09
C ASP A 140 11.86 1.63 -8.58
N PRO A 141 11.08 1.62 -7.47
CA PRO A 141 10.38 0.43 -6.99
C PRO A 141 9.61 -0.36 -8.07
N PRO A 142 8.86 0.29 -8.99
CA PRO A 142 8.06 -0.42 -9.98
C PRO A 142 8.86 -1.33 -10.92
N ALA A 143 10.16 -1.12 -11.09
CA ALA A 143 11.01 -1.93 -11.96
C ALA A 143 11.09 -3.42 -11.56
N GLN A 144 10.70 -3.79 -10.34
CA GLN A 144 10.66 -5.17 -9.86
C GLN A 144 9.26 -5.62 -9.40
N ASN A 145 8.19 -5.03 -9.98
CA ASN A 145 6.82 -5.38 -9.64
C ASN A 145 6.56 -6.89 -9.80
N ALA A 146 6.11 -7.53 -8.72
CA ALA A 146 5.83 -8.97 -8.70
C ALA A 146 4.49 -9.32 -9.36
N ILE A 147 3.57 -8.36 -9.45
CA ILE A 147 2.20 -8.56 -9.94
C ILE A 147 2.04 -7.88 -11.31
N ASP A 148 1.87 -8.69 -12.34
CA ASP A 148 1.64 -8.27 -13.73
C ASP A 148 0.24 -8.72 -14.17
N GLU A 149 -0.79 -8.09 -13.58
CA GLU A 149 -2.20 -8.38 -13.88
C GLU A 149 -2.77 -7.25 -14.73
N ALA A 150 -3.35 -7.55 -15.89
CA ALA A 150 -3.76 -6.53 -16.85
C ALA A 150 -5.00 -5.75 -16.38
N ARG A 151 -5.78 -6.31 -15.44
CA ARG A 151 -6.97 -5.67 -14.91
C ARG A 151 -7.22 -6.05 -13.46
N VAL A 152 -7.06 -5.07 -12.56
CA VAL A 152 -7.33 -5.24 -11.13
C VAL A 152 -8.38 -4.26 -10.61
N LEU A 153 -9.08 -4.69 -9.57
CA LEU A 153 -9.81 -3.83 -8.66
C LEU A 153 -8.85 -3.36 -7.57
N SER A 154 -8.62 -2.06 -7.50
CA SER A 154 -7.84 -1.41 -6.44
C SER A 154 -8.73 -1.20 -5.22
N LEU A 155 -8.51 -2.02 -4.19
CA LEU A 155 -9.17 -1.87 -2.90
C LEU A 155 -8.63 -0.69 -2.11
N LEU A 156 -7.38 -0.28 -2.37
CA LEU A 156 -6.84 1.00 -1.89
C LEU A 156 -7.61 2.18 -2.48
N GLY A 157 -7.83 2.19 -3.79
CA GLY A 157 -8.61 3.24 -4.45
C GLY A 157 -10.04 3.29 -3.94
N ALA A 158 -10.67 2.12 -3.74
CA ALA A 158 -11.98 2.05 -3.11
C ALA A 158 -11.98 2.62 -1.67
N ALA A 159 -10.94 2.36 -0.88
CA ALA A 159 -10.81 2.89 0.49
C ALA A 159 -10.56 4.42 0.51
N VAL A 160 -9.78 4.95 -0.45
CA VAL A 160 -9.57 6.39 -0.64
C VAL A 160 -10.87 7.12 -0.98
N LEU A 161 -11.68 6.54 -1.88
CA LEU A 161 -13.01 7.07 -2.19
C LEU A 161 -13.94 7.00 -0.98
N TRP A 162 -13.94 5.87 -0.28
CA TRP A 162 -14.77 5.66 0.90
C TRP A 162 -14.46 6.66 2.02
N SER A 163 -13.18 7.01 2.22
CA SER A 163 -12.76 7.98 3.23
C SER A 163 -13.11 9.43 2.87
N GLY A 164 -13.58 9.69 1.65
CA GLY A 164 -13.87 11.03 1.14
C GLY A 164 -12.63 11.85 0.77
N TRP A 165 -11.47 11.20 0.61
CA TRP A 165 -10.21 11.88 0.27
C TRP A 165 -10.12 12.17 -1.24
N SER A 166 -10.85 11.41 -2.06
CA SER A 166 -10.99 11.66 -3.48
C SER A 166 -12.42 11.32 -3.93
N ASP A 167 -12.83 11.88 -5.05
CA ASP A 167 -14.03 11.52 -5.80
C ASP A 167 -13.70 10.90 -7.18
N GLU A 168 -12.42 10.67 -7.47
CA GLU A 168 -11.92 10.09 -8.73
C GLU A 168 -12.15 8.57 -8.78
N LEU A 169 -13.23 8.15 -9.45
CA LEU A 169 -13.58 6.74 -9.59
C LEU A 169 -12.50 5.90 -10.27
N GLU A 170 -11.68 6.51 -11.12
CA GLU A 170 -10.56 5.88 -11.80
C GLU A 170 -9.55 5.25 -10.83
N LEU A 171 -9.45 5.72 -9.59
CA LEU A 171 -8.59 5.11 -8.56
C LEU A 171 -8.94 3.65 -8.27
N THR A 172 -10.19 3.23 -8.55
CA THR A 172 -10.62 1.83 -8.41
C THR A 172 -10.07 0.91 -9.51
N ASN A 173 -9.64 1.49 -10.63
CA ASN A 173 -8.94 0.79 -11.71
C ASN A 173 -7.45 0.85 -11.38
N GLY A 174 -6.96 -0.12 -10.61
CA GLY A 174 -5.56 -0.09 -10.18
C GLY A 174 -4.61 -0.30 -11.35
N GLU A 175 -3.58 0.53 -11.41
CA GLU A 175 -2.24 0.09 -11.81
C GLU A 175 -1.52 -0.34 -10.52
N ILE A 176 -0.80 -1.46 -10.54
CA ILE A 176 -0.24 -2.05 -9.33
C ILE A 176 1.16 -1.51 -9.11
N TYR A 177 1.43 -1.05 -7.89
CA TYR A 177 2.75 -0.63 -7.45
C TYR A 177 3.04 -1.31 -6.10
N GLU A 178 4.14 -2.06 -6.04
CA GLU A 178 4.70 -2.73 -4.85
C GLU A 178 6.18 -2.37 -4.70
#